data_AF-A0A7S3PAU1-F1
#
_entry.id   AF-A0A7S3PAU1-F1
#
_cell.length_a   1.000
_cell.length_b   1.000
_cell.length_c   1.000
_cell.angle_alpha   90.00
_cell.angle_beta   90.00
_cell.angle_gamma   90.00
#
_symmetry.space_group_name_H-M   'P 1'
#
loop_
_entity.id
_entity.type
_entity.pdbx_description
1 polymer ?
#
loop_
_entity_poly.entity_id
_entity_poly.type
_entity_poly.pdbx_seq_one_letter_code
_entity_poly.pdbx_strand_id
1 'polypeptide(L)'
;MVKSRTLDLVNFDKIPGGQNACIAVMSYSGYDIEDAIILNKAAIDRGFGRCMVLRKHQSSVRRYANGTQDITCGPPSESNFIDGAEDRRFQRYKAVGEDGICLVGEEMKQGSIMINKQSPTDTTTTFAGVGFAMSNGPTAPQVEYKPTPLSYGGSAPSYVDKVIVTSNEHENF
;
A
#
# COMPACT_ATOMS: atom_id res chain seq x y z
N MET A 1 -15.77 -8.80 36.25
CA MET A 1 -14.62 -9.31 35.49
C MET A 1 -13.41 -9.37 36.40
N VAL A 2 -12.55 -10.37 36.24
CA VAL A 2 -11.37 -10.54 37.10
C VAL A 2 -10.19 -9.79 36.49
N LYS A 3 -9.50 -8.97 37.29
CA LYS A 3 -8.30 -8.23 36.89
C LYS A 3 -7.25 -8.24 38.01
N SER A 4 -5.98 -8.12 37.64
CA SER A 4 -4.85 -8.01 38.57
C SER A 4 -4.59 -6.55 38.94
N ARG A 5 -4.18 -6.28 40.19
CA ARG A 5 -3.85 -4.91 40.67
C ARG A 5 -2.75 -4.23 39.86
N THR A 6 -1.85 -5.00 39.25
CA THR A 6 -0.79 -4.48 38.37
C THR A 6 -1.34 -3.82 37.11
N LEU A 7 -2.47 -4.30 36.58
CA LEU A 7 -3.12 -3.71 35.40
C LEU A 7 -3.65 -2.31 35.69
N ASP A 8 -4.12 -2.08 36.93
CA ASP A 8 -4.57 -0.76 37.39
C ASP A 8 -3.40 0.23 37.44
N LEU A 9 -2.24 -0.19 37.93
CA LEU A 9 -1.03 0.64 38.01
C LEU A 9 -0.53 1.07 36.62
N VAL A 10 -0.65 0.19 35.63
CA VAL A 10 -0.24 0.46 34.24
C VAL A 10 -1.36 1.16 33.44
N ASN A 11 -2.53 1.39 34.04
CA ASN A 11 -3.72 1.95 33.39
C ASN A 11 -4.19 1.13 32.16
N PHE A 12 -4.01 -0.19 32.17
CA PHE A 12 -4.41 -1.06 31.06
C PHE A 12 -5.93 -1.03 30.81
N ASP A 13 -6.73 -0.73 31.85
CA ASP A 13 -8.18 -0.55 31.76
C ASP A 13 -8.60 0.54 30.76
N LYS A 14 -7.71 1.50 30.44
CA LYS A 14 -8.00 2.56 29.46
C LYS A 14 -7.89 2.07 28.02
N ILE A 15 -7.06 1.06 27.75
CA ILE A 15 -6.80 0.49 26.42
C ILE A 15 -6.75 -1.04 26.53
N PRO A 16 -7.89 -1.72 26.72
CA PRO A 16 -7.92 -3.16 26.88
C PRO A 16 -7.60 -3.88 25.57
N GLY A 17 -6.77 -4.92 25.65
CA GLY A 17 -6.33 -5.72 24.50
C GLY A 17 -7.24 -6.91 24.15
N GLY A 18 -8.56 -6.79 24.27
CA GLY A 18 -9.46 -7.91 24.00
C GLY A 18 -10.95 -7.63 24.23
N GLN A 19 -11.76 -8.67 24.07
CA GLN A 19 -13.21 -8.63 24.33
C GLN A 19 -13.61 -9.66 25.37
N ASN A 20 -14.62 -9.32 26.13
CA ASN A 20 -15.15 -10.14 27.20
C ASN A 20 -16.15 -11.14 26.63
N ALA A 21 -15.88 -12.44 26.82
CA ALA A 21 -16.72 -13.51 26.30
C ALA A 21 -17.53 -14.19 27.40
N CYS A 22 -18.79 -14.54 27.11
CA CYS A 22 -19.53 -15.50 27.92
C CYS A 22 -19.19 -16.91 27.42
N ILE A 23 -18.69 -17.76 28.32
CA ILE A 23 -18.19 -19.10 27.98
C ILE A 23 -19.16 -20.13 28.55
N ALA A 24 -19.50 -21.13 27.73
CA ALA A 24 -20.20 -22.34 28.18
C ALA A 24 -19.23 -23.52 28.06
N VAL A 25 -19.06 -24.27 29.15
CA VAL A 25 -18.21 -25.46 29.19
C VAL A 25 -19.11 -26.67 29.07
N MET A 26 -19.12 -27.28 27.89
CA MET A 26 -19.88 -28.49 27.57
C MET A 26 -19.25 -29.18 26.37
N SER A 27 -19.45 -30.49 26.26
CA SER A 27 -19.08 -31.23 25.04
C SER A 27 -20.11 -30.98 23.95
N TYR A 28 -19.69 -30.46 22.79
CA TYR A 28 -20.62 -30.08 21.70
C TYR A 28 -20.13 -30.55 20.32
N SER A 29 -20.92 -31.43 19.69
CA SER A 29 -20.79 -31.85 18.28
C SER A 29 -19.47 -32.54 17.88
N GLY A 30 -18.51 -32.74 18.79
CA GLY A 30 -17.25 -33.42 18.49
C GLY A 30 -16.27 -32.60 17.63
N TYR A 31 -16.56 -31.32 17.38
CA TYR A 31 -15.64 -30.36 16.76
C TYR A 31 -14.84 -29.56 17.81
N ASP A 32 -15.07 -29.85 19.09
CA ASP A 32 -14.45 -29.28 20.29
C ASP A 32 -13.35 -30.18 20.86
N ILE A 33 -12.72 -30.99 20.00
CA ILE A 33 -11.62 -31.90 20.38
C ILE A 33 -10.32 -31.08 20.52
N GLU A 34 -9.45 -31.50 21.45
CA GLU A 34 -8.18 -30.83 21.78
C GLU A 34 -8.42 -29.37 22.23
N ASP A 35 -7.84 -28.40 21.52
CA ASP A 35 -7.88 -26.97 21.85
C ASP A 35 -8.89 -26.19 20.97
N ALA A 36 -9.79 -26.91 20.28
CA ALA A 36 -10.77 -26.29 19.41
C ALA A 36 -11.87 -25.55 20.20
N ILE A 37 -12.25 -24.37 19.70
CA ILE A 37 -13.29 -23.54 20.31
C ILE A 37 -14.40 -23.34 19.29
N ILE A 38 -15.64 -23.56 19.72
CA ILE A 38 -16.83 -23.33 18.92
C ILE A 38 -17.38 -21.93 19.23
N LEU A 39 -17.51 -21.09 18.20
CA LEU A 39 -18.00 -19.72 18.33
C LEU A 39 -19.44 -19.59 17.81
N ASN A 40 -20.25 -18.78 18.50
CA ASN A 40 -21.61 -18.47 18.07
C ASN A 40 -21.58 -17.52 16.86
N LYS A 41 -22.09 -17.99 15.72
CA LYS A 41 -22.21 -17.18 14.49
C LYS A 41 -22.95 -15.86 14.71
N ALA A 42 -24.06 -15.88 15.46
CA ALA A 42 -24.83 -14.67 15.74
C ALA A 42 -24.09 -13.65 16.62
N ALA A 43 -23.06 -14.07 17.37
CA ALA A 43 -22.18 -13.16 18.10
C ALA A 43 -21.14 -12.52 17.16
N ILE A 44 -20.57 -13.31 16.23
CA ILE A 44 -19.63 -12.83 15.21
C ILE A 44 -20.30 -11.80 14.29
N ASP A 45 -21.52 -12.08 13.82
CA ASP A 45 -22.29 -11.18 12.95
C ASP A 45 -22.58 -9.82 13.64
N ARG A 46 -22.70 -9.83 14.98
CA ARG A 46 -22.85 -8.64 15.82
C ARG A 46 -21.53 -7.95 16.19
N GLY A 47 -20.38 -8.47 15.72
CA GLY A 47 -19.07 -7.84 15.85
C GLY A 47 -18.14 -8.44 16.91
N PHE A 48 -18.50 -9.58 17.52
CA PHE A 48 -17.59 -10.27 18.44
C PHE A 48 -16.30 -10.68 17.72
N GLY A 49 -15.16 -10.25 18.25
CA GLY A 49 -13.84 -10.54 17.67
C GLY A 49 -13.50 -9.83 16.36
N ARG A 50 -14.28 -8.82 15.93
CA ARG A 50 -13.95 -8.03 14.72
C ARG A 50 -12.62 -7.30 14.91
N CYS A 51 -11.69 -7.50 13.99
CA CYS A 51 -10.39 -6.84 13.99
C CYS A 51 -10.21 -5.93 12.77
N MET A 52 -9.35 -4.93 12.91
CA MET A 52 -8.88 -4.08 11.82
C MET A 52 -7.39 -4.36 11.64
N VAL A 53 -6.99 -4.78 10.44
CA VAL A 53 -5.59 -5.08 10.10
C VAL A 53 -5.06 -3.95 9.22
N LEU A 54 -4.19 -3.12 9.78
CA LEU A 54 -3.57 -2.01 9.09
C LEU A 54 -2.19 -2.45 8.57
N ARG A 55 -1.92 -2.23 7.28
CA ARG A 55 -0.63 -2.52 6.66
C ARG A 55 -0.07 -1.25 6.03
N LYS A 56 1.17 -0.90 6.40
CA LYS A 56 1.88 0.22 5.80
C LYS A 56 2.62 -0.23 4.54
N HIS A 57 2.41 0.50 3.45
CA HIS A 57 3.20 0.42 2.23
C HIS A 57 3.92 1.74 2.02
N GLN A 58 5.22 1.70 1.73
CA GLN A 58 6.05 2.90 1.58
C GLN A 58 6.88 2.80 0.30
N SER A 59 6.94 3.89 -0.44
CA SER A 59 7.83 4.09 -1.58
C SER A 59 8.52 5.43 -1.42
N SER A 60 9.80 5.54 -1.77
CA SER A 60 10.49 6.82 -1.87
C SER A 60 10.69 7.23 -3.33
N VAL A 61 10.65 8.54 -3.57
CA VAL A 61 11.01 9.18 -4.84
C VAL A 61 12.46 9.61 -4.70
N ARG A 62 13.36 8.92 -5.38
CA ARG A 62 14.81 9.12 -5.22
C ARG A 62 15.34 10.13 -6.21
N ARG A 63 16.28 10.96 -5.77
CA ARG A 63 17.14 11.79 -6.63
C ARG A 63 18.50 11.11 -6.78
N TYR A 64 19.01 11.06 -8.00
CA TYR A 64 20.26 10.42 -8.35
C TYR A 64 21.39 11.43 -8.50
N ALA A 65 22.63 10.96 -8.42
CA ALA A 65 23.82 11.82 -8.47
C ALA A 65 24.00 12.54 -9.82
N ASN A 66 23.42 12.00 -10.90
CA ASN A 66 23.40 12.62 -12.22
C ASN A 66 22.32 13.71 -12.38
N GLY A 67 21.56 14.02 -11.32
CA GLY A 67 20.50 15.02 -11.33
C GLY A 67 19.15 14.51 -11.84
N THR A 68 19.04 13.22 -12.23
CA THR A 68 17.75 12.62 -12.54
C THR A 68 16.98 12.29 -11.25
N GLN A 69 15.67 12.14 -11.35
CA GLN A 69 14.82 11.79 -10.21
C GLN A 69 13.76 10.78 -10.64
N ASP A 70 13.30 9.95 -9.71
CA ASP A 70 12.08 9.18 -9.92
C ASP A 70 10.90 10.13 -10.17
N ILE A 71 9.96 9.72 -11.01
CA ILE A 71 8.72 10.47 -11.26
C ILE A 71 7.51 9.61 -10.96
N THR A 72 6.49 10.21 -10.36
CA THR A 72 5.16 9.60 -10.27
C THR A 72 4.34 10.07 -11.47
N CYS A 73 3.57 9.15 -12.04
CA CYS A 73 2.74 9.47 -13.20
C CYS A 73 1.37 8.83 -13.01
N GLY A 74 0.33 9.53 -13.46
CA GLY A 74 -1.02 8.98 -13.51
C GLY A 74 -1.14 7.68 -14.30
N PRO A 75 -2.33 7.06 -14.28
CA PRO A 75 -2.59 5.86 -15.06
C PRO A 75 -2.35 6.10 -16.56
N PRO A 76 -1.83 5.11 -17.30
CA PRO A 76 -1.79 5.18 -18.76
C PRO A 76 -3.20 5.36 -19.33
N SER A 77 -3.34 6.08 -20.44
CA SER A 77 -4.64 6.30 -21.07
C SER A 77 -5.31 4.97 -21.47
N GLU A 78 -6.63 4.91 -21.30
CA GLU A 78 -7.45 3.73 -21.63
C GLU A 78 -7.25 3.27 -23.08
N SER A 79 -6.99 4.22 -23.99
CA SER A 79 -6.71 3.97 -25.41
C SER A 79 -5.49 3.10 -25.68
N ASN A 80 -4.58 2.95 -24.71
CA ASN A 80 -3.37 2.13 -24.85
C ASN A 80 -3.65 0.63 -24.62
N PHE A 81 -4.87 0.28 -24.22
CA PHE A 81 -5.30 -1.09 -23.95
C PHE A 81 -6.32 -1.54 -24.98
N ILE A 82 -6.21 -2.82 -25.38
CA ILE A 82 -7.04 -3.42 -26.45
C ILE A 82 -8.52 -3.38 -26.07
N ASP A 83 -8.81 -3.69 -24.81
CA ASP A 83 -10.17 -3.76 -24.26
C ASP A 83 -10.56 -2.49 -23.48
N GLY A 84 -9.78 -1.41 -23.62
CA GLY A 84 -10.02 -0.13 -22.94
C GLY A 84 -10.12 -0.26 -21.42
N ALA A 85 -11.20 0.30 -20.85
CA ALA A 85 -11.46 0.30 -19.41
C ALA A 85 -11.66 -1.10 -18.79
N GLU A 86 -12.06 -2.08 -19.60
CA GLU A 86 -12.34 -3.44 -19.14
C GLU A 86 -11.10 -4.35 -19.15
N ASP A 87 -9.96 -3.90 -19.68
CA ASP A 87 -8.72 -4.67 -19.68
C ASP A 87 -8.26 -4.89 -18.23
N ARG A 88 -8.00 -6.16 -17.87
CA ARG A 88 -7.43 -6.55 -16.58
C ARG A 88 -6.15 -5.78 -16.25
N ARG A 89 -5.37 -5.37 -17.24
CA ARG A 89 -4.16 -4.55 -17.05
C ARG A 89 -4.50 -3.13 -16.60
N PHE A 90 -5.53 -2.52 -17.17
CA PHE A 90 -5.99 -1.19 -16.81
C PHE A 90 -6.70 -1.18 -15.46
N GLN A 91 -7.49 -2.22 -15.15
CA GLN A 91 -8.16 -2.38 -13.85
C GLN A 91 -7.21 -2.35 -12.64
N ARG A 92 -5.92 -2.68 -12.84
CA ARG A 92 -4.89 -2.56 -11.78
C ARG A 92 -4.65 -1.11 -11.36
N TYR A 93 -4.86 -0.15 -12.25
CA TYR A 93 -4.67 1.27 -11.99
C TYR A 93 -5.95 1.97 -11.50
N LYS A 94 -7.07 1.25 -11.38
CA LYS A 94 -8.36 1.82 -10.98
C LYS A 94 -8.31 2.65 -9.69
N ALA A 95 -7.49 2.21 -8.73
CA ALA A 95 -7.35 2.88 -7.44
C ALA A 95 -6.38 4.07 -7.46
N VAL A 96 -5.67 4.32 -8.56
CA VAL A 96 -4.63 5.33 -8.71
C VAL A 96 -5.21 6.60 -9.33
N GLY A 97 -4.91 7.75 -8.74
CA GLY A 97 -5.29 9.06 -9.25
C GLY A 97 -4.38 9.57 -10.38
N GLU A 98 -4.68 10.79 -10.86
CA GLU A 98 -3.91 11.46 -11.92
C GLU A 98 -2.45 11.75 -11.53
N ASP A 99 -2.18 11.85 -10.22
CA ASP A 99 -0.85 12.04 -9.64
C ASP A 99 -0.02 10.76 -9.56
N GLY A 100 -0.60 9.60 -9.88
CA GLY A 100 0.08 8.31 -9.76
C GLY A 100 0.08 7.74 -8.34
N ILE A 101 -0.71 8.30 -7.42
CA ILE A 101 -0.85 7.82 -6.04
C ILE A 101 -2.26 7.25 -5.84
N CYS A 102 -2.41 6.21 -5.02
CA CYS A 102 -3.72 5.66 -4.70
C CYS A 102 -4.63 6.67 -3.98
N LEU A 103 -5.93 6.59 -4.25
CA LEU A 103 -6.95 7.42 -3.60
C LEU A 103 -7.41 6.79 -2.28
N VAL A 104 -7.74 7.63 -1.29
CA VAL A 104 -8.29 7.18 -0.02
C VAL A 104 -9.71 6.66 -0.21
N GLY A 105 -10.01 5.50 0.36
CA GLY A 105 -11.31 4.83 0.28
C GLY A 105 -11.46 3.81 -0.85
N GLU A 106 -10.50 3.74 -1.78
CA GLU A 106 -10.55 2.78 -2.89
C GLU A 106 -10.21 1.34 -2.46
N GLU A 107 -10.84 0.37 -3.12
CA GLU A 107 -10.62 -1.05 -2.90
C GLU A 107 -9.35 -1.53 -3.63
N MET A 108 -8.41 -2.08 -2.87
CA MET A 108 -7.19 -2.71 -3.36
C MET A 108 -7.37 -4.22 -3.44
N LYS A 109 -7.32 -4.73 -4.66
CA LYS A 109 -7.32 -6.17 -4.97
C LYS A 109 -5.90 -6.66 -5.20
N GLN A 110 -5.72 -7.97 -5.17
CA GLN A 110 -4.43 -8.58 -5.45
C GLN A 110 -3.89 -8.12 -6.81
N GLY A 111 -2.73 -7.48 -6.80
CA GLY A 111 -2.07 -6.94 -7.99
C GLY A 111 -2.55 -5.56 -8.42
N SER A 112 -3.44 -4.89 -7.69
CA SER A 112 -3.72 -3.45 -7.88
C SER A 112 -2.47 -2.63 -7.62
N ILE A 113 -2.30 -1.52 -8.33
CA ILE A 113 -1.17 -0.61 -8.17
C ILE A 113 -1.51 0.42 -7.09
N MET A 114 -0.62 0.58 -6.12
CA MET A 114 -0.73 1.57 -5.05
C MET A 114 -0.05 2.89 -5.41
N ILE A 115 1.12 2.80 -6.05
CA ILE A 115 1.89 3.97 -6.48
C ILE A 115 2.45 3.64 -7.86
N ASN A 116 2.08 4.43 -8.86
CA ASN A 116 2.63 4.35 -10.19
C ASN A 116 3.85 5.27 -10.30
N LYS A 117 5.02 4.66 -10.18
CA LYS A 117 6.33 5.33 -10.23
C LYS A 117 7.11 4.86 -11.45
N GLN A 118 7.90 5.75 -12.02
CA GLN A 118 8.88 5.44 -13.04
C GLN A 118 10.25 5.90 -12.56
N SER A 119 11.26 5.04 -12.75
CA SER A 119 12.64 5.30 -12.38
C SER A 119 13.49 5.50 -13.64
N PRO A 120 14.41 6.45 -13.65
CA PRO A 120 15.31 6.66 -14.77
C PRO A 120 16.19 5.41 -14.98
N THR A 121 16.37 5.00 -16.23
CA THR A 121 17.17 3.82 -16.58
C THR A 121 18.65 4.05 -16.32
N ASP A 122 19.14 5.25 -16.67
CA ASP A 122 20.51 5.67 -16.45
C ASP A 122 20.62 6.55 -15.18
N THR A 123 21.26 5.98 -14.16
CA THR A 123 21.45 6.61 -12.84
C THR A 123 22.90 6.97 -12.54
N THR A 124 23.83 6.53 -13.40
CA THR A 124 25.28 6.57 -13.17
C THR A 124 26.02 7.50 -14.11
N THR A 125 25.49 7.78 -15.31
CA THR A 125 26.13 8.65 -16.30
C THR A 125 25.92 10.11 -15.90
N THR A 126 26.94 10.72 -15.31
CA THR A 126 26.97 12.16 -15.06
C THR A 126 27.13 12.89 -16.40
N PHE A 127 26.15 13.69 -16.82
CA PHE A 127 26.24 14.58 -18.00
C PHE A 127 27.25 15.75 -17.83
N ALA A 128 28.21 15.62 -16.91
CA ALA A 128 29.31 16.54 -16.73
C ALA A 128 30.50 16.09 -17.59
N GLY A 129 30.46 16.38 -18.89
CA GLY A 129 31.59 16.05 -19.77
C GLY A 129 31.38 16.07 -21.27
N VAL A 130 30.23 16.52 -21.80
CA VAL A 130 30.14 16.79 -23.25
C VAL A 130 30.81 18.13 -23.50
N GLY A 131 32.09 18.07 -23.90
CA GLY A 131 32.80 19.22 -24.43
C GLY A 131 32.02 19.89 -25.55
N PHE A 132 32.35 21.16 -25.77
CA PHE A 132 31.94 22.03 -26.89
C PHE A 132 32.15 21.38 -28.28
N ALA A 133 31.44 20.30 -28.60
CA ALA A 133 31.38 19.70 -29.91
C ALA A 133 30.05 20.10 -30.55
N MET A 134 30.15 21.08 -31.43
CA MET A 134 29.13 21.59 -32.34
C MET A 134 28.31 20.44 -32.94
N SER A 135 27.05 20.29 -32.49
CA SER A 135 25.99 19.78 -33.34
C SER A 135 24.74 20.63 -33.10
N ASN A 136 24.26 21.24 -34.18
CA ASN A 136 23.14 22.16 -34.21
C ASN A 136 21.85 21.48 -33.75
N GLY A 137 21.34 21.86 -32.59
CA GLY A 137 19.97 21.59 -32.15
C GLY A 137 19.83 21.67 -30.63
N PRO A 138 18.85 22.40 -30.06
CA PRO A 138 18.61 22.41 -28.63
C PRO A 138 17.85 21.12 -28.24
N THR A 139 18.48 19.96 -28.40
CA THR A 139 17.87 18.69 -27.97
C THR A 139 18.32 18.45 -26.55
N ALA A 140 17.46 18.80 -25.58
CA ALA A 140 17.66 18.39 -24.20
C ALA A 140 17.90 16.87 -24.14
N PRO A 141 18.86 16.38 -23.34
CA PRO A 141 19.07 14.95 -23.18
C PRO A 141 17.77 14.30 -22.70
N GLN A 142 17.17 13.43 -23.51
CA GLN A 142 15.97 12.70 -23.12
C GLN A 142 16.36 11.61 -22.12
N VAL A 143 15.97 11.79 -20.86
CA VAL A 143 16.10 10.77 -19.82
C VAL A 143 15.03 9.71 -20.07
N GLU A 144 15.45 8.48 -20.31
CA GLU A 144 14.53 7.34 -20.46
C GLU A 144 14.08 6.83 -19.08
N TYR A 145 12.77 6.63 -18.93
CA TYR A 145 12.15 6.17 -17.68
C TYR A 145 11.58 4.77 -17.84
N LYS A 146 11.84 3.91 -16.85
CA LYS A 146 11.28 2.56 -16.75
C LYS A 146 10.22 2.49 -15.64
N PRO A 147 9.07 1.84 -15.85
CA PRO A 147 8.06 1.69 -14.82
C PRO A 147 8.56 0.83 -13.64
N THR A 148 8.43 1.38 -12.44
CA THR A 148 8.75 0.76 -11.14
C THR A 148 7.56 0.89 -10.17
N PRO A 149 6.35 0.40 -10.53
CA PRO A 149 5.16 0.57 -9.72
C PRO A 149 5.20 -0.25 -8.43
N LEU A 150 4.61 0.29 -7.37
CA LEU A 150 4.35 -0.44 -6.14
C LEU A 150 2.97 -1.12 -6.24
N SER A 151 2.95 -2.45 -6.22
CA SER A 151 1.71 -3.24 -6.32
C SER A 151 1.29 -3.85 -4.97
N TYR A 152 -0.01 -4.01 -4.79
CA TYR A 152 -0.61 -4.65 -3.63
C TYR A 152 -0.50 -6.17 -3.73
N GLY A 153 0.24 -6.78 -2.81
CA GLY A 153 0.47 -8.23 -2.77
C GLY A 153 -0.41 -8.99 -1.76
N GLY A 154 -1.40 -8.34 -1.14
CA GLY A 154 -2.27 -8.99 -0.16
C GLY A 154 -3.23 -9.99 -0.79
N SER A 155 -3.52 -11.07 -0.07
CA SER A 155 -4.47 -12.11 -0.49
C SER A 155 -5.93 -11.67 -0.33
N ALA A 156 -6.22 -10.92 0.74
CA ALA A 156 -7.55 -10.36 0.98
C ALA A 156 -7.70 -8.96 0.36
N PRO A 157 -8.90 -8.59 -0.12
CA PRO A 157 -9.16 -7.21 -0.50
C PRO A 157 -9.01 -6.29 0.73
N SER A 158 -8.45 -5.10 0.51
CA SER A 158 -8.28 -4.09 1.55
C SER A 158 -8.60 -2.71 1.02
N TYR A 159 -8.83 -1.75 1.91
CA TYR A 159 -9.16 -0.38 1.53
C TYR A 159 -8.02 0.55 1.91
N VAL A 160 -7.77 1.56 1.08
CA VAL A 160 -6.80 2.60 1.40
C VAL A 160 -7.37 3.51 2.48
N ASP A 161 -6.85 3.41 3.70
CA ASP A 161 -7.30 4.23 4.83
C ASP A 161 -6.69 5.64 4.83
N LYS A 162 -5.37 5.72 4.59
CA LYS A 162 -4.64 7.00 4.64
C LYS A 162 -3.46 7.00 3.68
N VAL A 163 -3.34 8.10 2.96
CA VAL A 163 -2.19 8.41 2.11
C VAL A 163 -1.43 9.56 2.75
N ILE A 164 -0.12 9.39 2.90
CA ILE A 164 0.75 10.38 3.52
C ILE A 164 1.90 10.67 2.55
N VAL A 165 2.05 11.93 2.17
CA VAL A 165 3.18 12.43 1.40
C VAL A 165 4.04 13.27 2.34
N THR A 166 5.33 12.94 2.41
CA THR A 166 6.31 13.64 3.25
C THR A 166 7.59 13.87 2.46
N SER A 167 8.22 15.02 2.64
CA SER A 167 9.55 15.32 2.13
C SER A 167 10.56 15.33 3.28
N ASN A 168 11.71 14.70 3.08
CA ASN A 168 12.86 14.83 3.97
C ASN A 168 13.90 15.75 3.32
N GLU A 169 14.85 16.28 4.08
CA GLU A 169 15.90 17.19 3.57
C GLU A 169 16.68 16.62 2.36
N HIS A 170 16.84 15.30 2.32
CA HIS A 170 17.55 14.58 1.26
C HIS A 170 16.63 14.03 0.14
N GLU A 171 15.33 13.90 0.41
CA GLU A 171 14.34 13.32 -0.52
C GLU A 171 13.14 14.29 -0.60
N ASN A 172 13.25 15.27 -1.52
CA ASN A 172 12.19 16.24 -1.78
C ASN A 172 11.26 15.71 -2.88
N PHE A 173 9.97 15.61 -2.54
CA PHE A 173 8.88 15.37 -3.49
C PHE A 173 8.65 16.63 -4.33
#